data_AF-A0A2D3RBZ1-F1
#
_entry.id   AF-A0A2D3RBZ1-F1
#
_cell.length_a   1.000
_cell.length_b   1.000
_cell.length_c   1.000
_cell.angle_alpha   90.00
_cell.angle_beta   90.00
_cell.angle_gamma   90.00
#
_symmetry.space_group_name_H-M   'P 1'
#
loop_
_entity.id
_entity.type
_entity.pdbx_description
1 polymer ?
#
loop_
_entity_poly.entity_id
_entity_poly.type
_entity_poly.pdbx_seq_one_letter_code
_entity_poly.pdbx_strand_id
1 'polypeptide(L)'
;MKMMTLLTLALAQPAASPPEPLEQKQQQALACVAVLAIVASEQERGVPAALDYPLLAERGATYAGLVGQQIMADSDRSREQVRDAMIAAVAERQTTAQAAADPDEALGSEMATCLPLLDAAVPPQPKPDLTQCAGMLQLAYEEVHDREGLSKTAQDLKTLASVLDSRARDQMRAEGLSGQESDILLTRSREAMLAEARERESAGQGSNLDFEHCFTLAAPEDKQRKYEH
;
A
#
# COMPACT_ATOMS: atom_id res chain seq x y z
N MET A 1 74.94 0.22 -16.24
CA MET A 1 73.48 -0.03 -16.28
C MET A 1 72.79 1.05 -15.46
N LYS A 2 71.89 1.81 -16.08
CA LYS A 2 71.17 2.95 -15.48
C LYS A 2 70.06 2.44 -14.55
N MET A 3 70.06 2.88 -13.28
CA MET A 3 68.91 2.80 -12.38
C MET A 3 68.03 4.02 -12.65
N MET A 4 66.79 3.78 -13.07
CA MET A 4 65.80 4.82 -13.37
C MET A 4 64.77 4.80 -12.25
N THR A 5 64.88 5.76 -11.33
CA THR A 5 63.99 5.95 -10.19
C THR A 5 62.71 6.63 -10.69
N LEU A 6 61.58 5.93 -10.67
CA LEU A 6 60.26 6.50 -10.95
C LEU A 6 59.73 7.20 -9.69
N LEU A 7 59.60 8.53 -9.75
CA LEU A 7 58.85 9.33 -8.80
C LEU A 7 57.35 9.20 -9.11
N THR A 8 56.58 8.57 -8.22
CA THR A 8 55.12 8.61 -8.23
C THR A 8 54.64 9.90 -7.55
N LEU A 9 54.08 10.84 -8.32
CA LEU A 9 53.32 11.96 -7.78
C LEU A 9 51.97 11.44 -7.26
N ALA A 10 51.78 11.47 -5.94
CA ALA A 10 50.47 11.30 -5.32
C ALA A 10 49.65 12.59 -5.51
N LEU A 11 48.70 12.56 -6.43
CA LEU A 11 47.66 13.59 -6.55
C LEU A 11 46.74 13.48 -5.33
N ALA A 12 46.84 14.43 -4.40
CA ALA A 12 45.86 14.60 -3.34
C ALA A 12 44.52 15.01 -3.97
N GLN A 13 43.60 14.05 -4.11
CA GLN A 13 42.22 14.35 -4.46
C GLN A 13 41.61 15.15 -3.30
N PRO A 14 40.93 16.28 -3.55
CA PRO A 14 40.18 16.96 -2.50
C PRO A 14 39.11 15.98 -1.99
N ALA A 15 39.17 15.67 -0.69
CA ALA A 15 38.11 14.93 -0.04
C ALA A 15 36.82 15.74 -0.22
N ALA A 16 35.82 15.15 -0.87
CA ALA A 16 34.49 15.71 -0.90
C ALA A 16 34.06 15.95 0.56
N SER A 17 33.72 17.19 0.88
CA SER A 17 33.22 17.51 2.21
C SER A 17 31.96 16.70 2.46
N PRO A 18 31.81 16.07 3.64
CA PRO A 18 30.62 15.29 3.93
C PRO A 18 29.38 16.18 3.77
N PRO A 19 28.30 15.66 3.16
CA PRO A 19 27.08 16.44 2.98
C PRO A 19 26.57 16.91 4.34
N GLU A 20 26.03 18.13 4.38
CA GLU A 20 25.49 18.69 5.62
C GLU A 20 24.44 17.74 6.24
N PRO A 21 24.36 17.68 7.59
CA PRO A 21 23.34 16.90 8.26
C PRO A 21 21.95 17.29 7.75
N LEU A 22 21.09 16.28 7.54
CA LEU A 22 19.70 16.52 7.19
C LEU A 22 19.00 17.34 8.28
N GLU A 23 18.06 18.18 7.89
CA GLU A 23 17.22 18.91 8.83
C GLU A 23 16.39 17.95 9.68
N GLN A 24 16.00 18.36 10.89
CA GLN A 24 15.20 17.52 11.80
C GLN A 24 13.90 17.03 11.15
N LYS A 25 13.25 17.87 10.33
CA LYS A 25 12.05 17.50 9.57
C LYS A 25 12.34 16.40 8.54
N GLN A 26 13.48 16.46 7.84
CA GLN A 26 13.89 15.45 6.88
C GLN A 26 14.26 14.14 7.57
N GLN A 27 14.93 14.21 8.72
CA GLN A 27 15.23 13.04 9.56
C GLN A 27 13.94 12.36 10.05
N GLN A 28 12.96 13.14 10.51
CA GLN A 28 11.65 12.61 10.92
C GLN A 28 10.90 11.95 9.75
N ALA A 29 10.94 12.57 8.56
CA ALA A 29 10.33 11.99 7.38
C ALA A 29 10.98 10.65 6.99
N LEU A 30 12.32 10.56 7.03
CA LEU A 30 13.04 9.30 6.80
C LEU A 30 12.73 8.24 7.85
N ALA A 31 12.63 8.63 9.13
CA ALA A 31 12.20 7.71 10.18
C ALA A 31 10.80 7.15 9.88
N CYS A 32 9.86 7.97 9.44
CA CYS A 32 8.54 7.47 9.07
C CYS A 32 8.55 6.60 7.82
N VAL A 33 9.37 6.91 6.81
CA VAL A 33 9.58 6.01 5.67
C VAL A 33 10.05 4.63 6.15
N ALA A 34 11.01 4.59 7.09
CA ALA A 34 11.54 3.35 7.63
C ALA A 34 10.48 2.54 8.38
N VAL A 35 9.72 3.18 9.28
CA VAL A 35 8.65 2.51 10.06
C VAL A 35 7.59 1.92 9.14
N LEU A 36 7.11 2.71 8.17
CA LEU A 36 6.09 2.25 7.22
C LEU A 36 6.60 1.09 6.35
N ALA A 37 7.87 1.12 5.94
CA ALA A 37 8.48 0.04 5.17
C ALA A 37 8.64 -1.26 5.98
N ILE A 38 8.99 -1.15 7.27
CA ILE A 38 9.07 -2.31 8.17
C ILE A 38 7.69 -2.94 8.35
N VAL A 39 6.67 -2.13 8.67
CA VAL A 39 5.29 -2.63 8.84
C VAL A 39 4.77 -3.24 7.53
N ALA A 40 5.03 -2.62 6.37
CA ALA A 40 4.64 -3.20 5.07
C ALA A 40 5.28 -4.59 4.85
N SER A 41 6.56 -4.76 5.19
CA SER A 41 7.24 -6.06 5.09
C SER A 41 6.69 -7.09 6.09
N GLU A 42 6.30 -6.64 7.28
CA GLU A 42 5.67 -7.50 8.29
C GLU A 42 4.25 -7.92 7.91
N GLN A 43 3.49 -7.03 7.24
CA GLN A 43 2.20 -7.35 6.63
C GLN A 43 2.35 -8.45 5.56
N GLU A 44 3.35 -8.32 4.68
CA GLU A 44 3.65 -9.35 3.66
C GLU A 44 3.99 -10.70 4.30
N ARG A 45 4.65 -10.69 5.46
CA ARG A 45 4.98 -11.89 6.25
C ARG A 45 3.81 -12.41 7.10
N GLY A 46 2.68 -11.70 7.15
CA GLY A 46 1.51 -12.06 7.95
C GLY A 46 1.72 -11.92 9.46
N VAL A 47 2.57 -11.00 9.91
CA VAL A 47 2.76 -10.73 11.34
C VAL A 47 1.49 -10.08 11.92
N PRO A 48 0.82 -10.68 12.93
CA PRO A 48 -0.48 -10.21 13.40
C PRO A 48 -0.53 -8.72 13.78
N ALA A 49 0.44 -8.23 14.56
CA ALA A 49 0.48 -6.83 14.98
C ALA A 49 0.62 -5.83 13.81
N ALA A 50 1.23 -6.24 12.70
CA ALA A 50 1.35 -5.39 11.51
C ALA A 50 0.03 -5.31 10.72
N LEU A 51 -0.84 -6.30 10.87
CA LEU A 51 -2.15 -6.36 10.22
C LEU A 51 -3.19 -5.46 10.90
N ASP A 52 -2.90 -4.94 12.11
CA ASP A 52 -3.75 -3.94 12.77
C ASP A 52 -3.67 -2.55 12.12
N TYR A 53 -2.70 -2.34 11.22
CA TYR A 53 -2.51 -1.09 10.48
C TYR A 53 -3.06 -1.19 9.05
N PRO A 54 -3.39 -0.05 8.40
CA PRO A 54 -3.78 -0.03 6.99
C PRO A 54 -2.72 -0.68 6.10
N LEU A 55 -3.09 -1.20 4.93
CA LEU A 55 -2.11 -1.74 3.98
C LEU A 55 -1.11 -0.67 3.54
N LEU A 56 0.18 -0.91 3.77
CA LEU A 56 1.23 0.11 3.60
C LEU A 56 2.11 -0.09 2.36
N ALA A 57 2.06 -1.24 1.68
CA ALA A 57 2.97 -1.54 0.58
C ALA A 57 2.98 -0.43 -0.51
N GLU A 58 1.80 -0.03 -0.99
CA GLU A 58 1.67 0.99 -2.03
C GLU A 58 1.82 2.41 -1.46
N ARG A 59 1.01 2.75 -0.45
CA ARG A 59 0.99 4.11 0.12
C ARG A 59 2.35 4.49 0.73
N GLY A 60 3.00 3.55 1.40
CA GLY A 60 4.33 3.72 1.97
C GLY A 60 5.40 3.91 0.89
N ALA A 61 5.34 3.17 -0.22
CA ALA A 61 6.24 3.36 -1.35
C ALA A 61 6.04 4.73 -2.02
N THR A 62 4.79 5.17 -2.21
CA THR A 62 4.48 6.51 -2.73
C THR A 62 5.03 7.59 -1.79
N TYR A 63 4.81 7.45 -0.48
CA TYR A 63 5.32 8.38 0.52
C TYR A 63 6.85 8.45 0.53
N ALA A 64 7.54 7.30 0.45
CA ALA A 64 8.99 7.25 0.32
C ALA A 64 9.48 7.98 -0.93
N GLY A 65 8.80 7.83 -2.06
CA GLY A 65 9.07 8.56 -3.29
C GLY A 65 8.95 10.08 -3.13
N LEU A 66 7.89 10.55 -2.47
CA LEU A 66 7.67 11.98 -2.19
C LEU A 66 8.72 12.55 -1.24
N VAL A 67 9.01 11.86 -0.14
CA VAL A 67 10.05 12.24 0.83
C VAL A 67 11.41 12.30 0.14
N GLY A 68 11.74 11.31 -0.70
CA GLY A 68 13.00 11.30 -1.41
C GLY A 68 13.15 12.46 -2.39
N GLN A 69 12.08 12.80 -3.12
CA GLN A 69 12.05 13.98 -3.99
C GLN A 69 12.25 15.28 -3.21
N GLN A 70 11.56 15.41 -2.07
CA GLN A 70 11.69 16.60 -1.22
C GLN A 70 13.11 16.76 -0.67
N ILE A 71 13.74 15.68 -0.20
CA ILE A 71 15.11 15.73 0.32
C ILE A 71 16.10 16.11 -0.79
N MET A 72 15.96 15.57 -2.00
CA MET A 72 16.84 15.96 -3.13
C MET A 72 16.63 17.42 -3.56
N ALA A 73 15.42 17.98 -3.37
CA ALA A 73 15.14 19.37 -3.70
C ALA A 73 15.66 20.35 -2.63
N ASP A 74 15.59 19.94 -1.36
CA ASP A 74 15.92 20.79 -0.21
C ASP A 74 17.37 20.62 0.27
N SER A 75 18.02 19.54 -0.13
CA SER A 75 19.44 19.29 0.16
C SER A 75 20.11 18.91 -1.15
N ASP A 76 21.35 19.32 -1.39
CA ASP A 76 22.15 18.98 -2.58
C ASP A 76 22.52 17.48 -2.65
N ARG A 77 21.67 16.60 -2.13
CA ARG A 77 21.85 15.15 -2.08
C ARG A 77 21.44 14.51 -3.39
N SER A 78 22.25 13.56 -3.83
CA SER A 78 21.91 12.70 -4.95
C SER A 78 20.85 11.67 -4.57
N ARG A 79 20.21 11.07 -5.59
CA ARG A 79 19.28 9.95 -5.43
C ARG A 79 19.89 8.80 -4.64
N GLU A 80 21.15 8.48 -4.90
CA GLU A 80 21.89 7.41 -4.22
C GLU A 80 22.09 7.75 -2.74
N GLN A 81 22.45 9.00 -2.43
CA GLN A 81 22.61 9.45 -1.04
C GLN A 81 21.29 9.41 -0.26
N VAL A 82 20.16 9.74 -0.92
CA VAL A 82 18.83 9.65 -0.31
C VAL A 82 18.40 8.20 -0.11
N ARG A 83 18.64 7.32 -1.10
CA ARG A 83 18.40 5.87 -0.97
C ARG A 83 19.19 5.30 0.21
N ASP A 84 20.47 5.62 0.30
CA ASP A 84 21.34 5.10 1.35
C ASP A 84 20.90 5.63 2.73
N ALA A 85 20.41 6.88 2.81
CA ALA A 85 19.81 7.43 4.03
C ALA A 85 18.52 6.71 4.43
N MET A 86 17.66 6.33 3.49
CA MET A 86 16.46 5.51 3.78
C MET A 86 16.84 4.12 4.31
N ILE A 87 17.82 3.46 3.70
CA ILE A 87 18.32 2.15 4.16
C ILE A 87 18.90 2.27 5.57
N ALA A 88 19.68 3.33 5.84
CA ALA A 88 20.22 3.59 7.17
C ALA A 88 19.11 3.81 8.21
N ALA A 89 18.06 4.55 7.87
CA ALA A 89 16.91 4.76 8.75
C ALA A 89 16.17 3.44 9.07
N VAL A 90 16.02 2.54 8.09
CA VAL A 90 15.45 1.20 8.32
C VAL A 90 16.32 0.39 9.30
N ALA A 91 17.63 0.36 9.07
CA ALA A 91 18.55 -0.37 9.94
C ALA A 91 18.57 0.19 11.37
N GLU A 92 18.52 1.51 11.52
CA GLU A 92 18.40 2.18 12.82
C GLU A 92 17.11 1.79 13.53
N ARG A 93 15.96 1.86 12.85
CA ARG A 93 14.66 1.51 13.44
C ARG A 93 14.55 0.05 13.83
N GLN A 94 15.07 -0.86 13.01
CA GLN A 94 15.16 -2.28 13.38
C GLN A 94 16.03 -2.50 14.62
N THR A 95 17.13 -1.76 14.76
CA THR A 95 17.99 -1.82 15.95
C THR A 95 17.26 -1.29 17.19
N THR A 96 16.56 -0.15 17.06
CA THR A 96 15.75 0.42 18.15
C THR A 96 14.65 -0.54 18.59
N ALA A 97 13.92 -1.13 17.65
CA ALA A 97 12.86 -2.10 17.95
C ALA A 97 13.39 -3.35 18.68
N GLN A 98 14.56 -3.87 18.27
CA GLN A 98 15.20 -5.00 18.96
C GLN A 98 15.64 -4.68 20.39
N ALA A 99 15.95 -3.42 20.68
CA ALA A 99 16.35 -2.96 22.01
C ALA A 99 15.16 -2.50 22.88
N ALA A 100 13.95 -2.42 22.32
CA ALA A 100 12.77 -1.97 23.03
C ALA A 100 12.35 -2.98 24.11
N ALA A 101 12.02 -2.48 25.29
CA ALA A 101 11.49 -3.31 26.37
C ALA A 101 10.08 -3.84 26.04
N ASP A 102 9.30 -3.05 25.29
CA ASP A 102 8.00 -3.39 24.73
C ASP A 102 7.97 -2.99 23.24
N PRO A 103 8.24 -3.94 22.32
CA PRO A 103 8.26 -3.67 20.89
C PRO A 103 6.90 -3.24 20.32
N ASP A 104 5.79 -3.72 20.88
CA ASP A 104 4.45 -3.43 20.39
C ASP A 104 4.05 -1.99 20.77
N GLU A 105 4.34 -1.58 22.01
CA GLU A 105 4.13 -0.19 22.46
C GLU A 105 5.01 0.78 21.66
N ALA A 106 6.28 0.42 21.43
CA ALA A 106 7.20 1.23 20.64
C ALA A 106 6.70 1.42 19.20
N LEU A 107 6.27 0.33 18.54
CA LEU A 107 5.69 0.39 17.20
C LEU A 107 4.42 1.24 17.18
N GLY A 108 3.52 1.05 18.17
CA GLY A 108 2.30 1.85 18.30
C GLY A 108 2.58 3.35 18.40
N SER A 109 3.58 3.75 19.18
CA SER A 109 3.99 5.16 19.31
C SER A 109 4.56 5.72 18.00
N GLU A 110 5.37 4.94 17.28
CA GLU A 110 5.92 5.37 15.99
C GLU A 110 4.82 5.49 14.93
N MET A 111 3.91 4.52 14.87
CA MET A 111 2.78 4.53 13.93
C MET A 111 1.80 5.67 14.21
N ALA A 112 1.54 5.99 15.48
CA ALA A 112 0.72 7.16 15.85
C ALA A 112 1.32 8.48 15.35
N THR A 113 2.63 8.55 15.17
CA THR A 113 3.33 9.71 14.60
C THR A 113 3.34 9.68 13.07
N CYS A 114 3.58 8.51 12.48
CA CYS A 114 3.85 8.40 11.05
C CYS A 114 2.61 8.27 10.18
N LEU A 115 1.52 7.68 10.66
CA LEU A 115 0.27 7.57 9.90
C LEU A 115 -0.33 8.95 9.54
N PRO A 116 -0.42 9.94 10.44
CA PRO A 116 -0.92 11.26 10.08
C PRO A 116 -0.08 11.96 9.00
N LEU A 117 1.25 11.77 9.00
CA LEU A 117 2.14 12.31 7.97
C LEU A 117 1.93 11.61 6.63
N LEU A 118 1.75 10.28 6.66
CA LEU A 118 1.38 9.51 5.49
C LEU A 118 0.04 9.97 4.93
N ASP A 119 -1.00 10.09 5.77
CA ASP A 119 -2.36 10.48 5.36
C ASP A 119 -2.39 11.88 4.74
N ALA A 120 -1.59 12.81 5.26
CA ALA A 120 -1.48 14.16 4.71
C ALA A 120 -0.82 14.20 3.32
N ALA A 121 0.19 13.34 3.09
CA ALA A 121 0.95 13.32 1.84
C ALA A 121 0.33 12.38 0.78
N VAL A 122 -0.24 11.27 1.22
CA VAL A 122 -0.82 10.20 0.40
C VAL A 122 -2.12 9.77 1.07
N PRO A 123 -3.25 10.45 0.79
CA PRO A 123 -4.53 10.12 1.42
C PRO A 123 -4.91 8.64 1.26
N PRO A 124 -5.64 8.05 2.23
CA PRO A 124 -6.16 6.70 2.08
C PRO A 124 -7.05 6.61 0.85
N GLN A 125 -6.96 5.48 0.13
CA GLN A 125 -7.85 5.23 -0.99
C GLN A 125 -9.31 5.15 -0.47
N PRO A 126 -10.28 5.68 -1.24
CA PRO A 126 -11.68 5.51 -0.89
C PRO A 126 -12.02 4.01 -0.83
N LYS A 127 -12.85 3.63 0.13
CA LYS A 127 -13.33 2.25 0.23
C LYS A 127 -14.14 1.88 -1.03
N PRO A 128 -14.01 0.63 -1.52
CA PRO A 128 -14.76 0.23 -2.70
C PRO A 128 -16.27 0.25 -2.43
N ASP A 129 -17.05 0.75 -3.39
CA ASP A 129 -18.51 0.71 -3.31
C ASP A 129 -19.06 -0.69 -3.65
N LEU A 130 -20.39 -0.86 -3.58
CA LEU A 130 -21.04 -2.15 -3.87
C LEU A 130 -20.75 -2.65 -5.29
N THR A 131 -20.68 -1.74 -6.28
CA THR A 131 -20.43 -2.08 -7.68
C THR A 131 -18.99 -2.56 -7.85
N GLN A 132 -18.04 -1.84 -7.25
CA GLN A 132 -16.63 -2.21 -7.26
C GLN A 132 -16.41 -3.54 -6.54
N CYS A 133 -17.01 -3.74 -5.37
CA CYS A 133 -16.92 -5.00 -4.64
C CYS A 133 -17.55 -6.18 -5.40
N ALA A 134 -18.68 -5.98 -6.07
CA ALA A 134 -19.30 -7.02 -6.90
C ALA A 134 -18.37 -7.46 -8.04
N GLY A 135 -17.83 -6.51 -8.79
CA GLY A 135 -16.90 -6.83 -9.88
C GLY A 135 -15.59 -7.45 -9.39
N MET A 136 -15.07 -7.01 -8.24
CA MET A 136 -13.87 -7.57 -7.62
C MET A 136 -14.03 -9.03 -7.21
N LEU A 137 -15.09 -9.39 -6.48
CA LEU A 137 -15.31 -10.78 -6.09
C LEU A 137 -15.62 -11.67 -7.30
N GLN A 138 -16.22 -11.10 -8.35
CA GLN A 138 -16.41 -11.82 -9.61
C GLN A 138 -15.07 -12.10 -10.31
N LEU A 139 -14.12 -11.16 -10.31
CA LEU A 139 -12.77 -11.40 -10.85
C LEU A 139 -12.01 -12.46 -10.05
N ALA A 140 -12.08 -12.39 -8.72
CA ALA A 140 -11.49 -13.41 -7.85
C ALA A 140 -12.12 -14.80 -8.10
N TYR A 141 -13.44 -14.86 -8.30
CA TYR A 141 -14.12 -16.09 -8.71
C TYR A 141 -13.56 -16.62 -10.03
N GLU A 142 -13.44 -15.77 -11.06
CA GLU A 142 -12.94 -16.18 -12.38
C GLU A 142 -11.53 -16.75 -12.27
N GLU A 143 -10.63 -16.10 -11.53
CA GLU A 143 -9.26 -16.58 -11.32
C GLU A 143 -9.21 -17.95 -10.60
N VAL A 144 -9.94 -18.10 -9.49
CA VAL A 144 -9.99 -19.35 -8.73
C VAL A 144 -10.65 -20.45 -9.56
N HIS A 145 -11.72 -20.12 -10.28
CA HIS A 145 -12.43 -21.07 -11.13
C HIS A 145 -11.57 -21.56 -12.29
N ASP A 146 -10.80 -20.68 -12.93
CA ASP A 146 -9.92 -21.08 -14.03
C ASP A 146 -8.78 -21.97 -13.56
N ARG A 147 -8.31 -21.78 -12.32
CA ARG A 147 -7.26 -22.60 -11.71
C ARG A 147 -7.77 -23.94 -11.15
N GLU A 148 -8.94 -23.95 -10.51
CA GLU A 148 -9.40 -25.05 -9.65
C GLU A 148 -10.76 -25.64 -10.06
N GLY A 149 -11.42 -25.08 -11.09
CA GLY A 149 -12.81 -25.37 -11.42
C GLY A 149 -13.78 -24.85 -10.37
N LEU A 150 -14.97 -25.46 -10.27
CA LEU A 150 -15.99 -25.07 -9.29
C LEU A 150 -15.66 -25.61 -7.88
N SER A 151 -14.54 -25.17 -7.32
CA SER A 151 -14.15 -25.46 -5.93
C SER A 151 -15.09 -24.76 -4.94
N LYS A 152 -15.04 -25.15 -3.65
CA LYS A 152 -15.83 -24.48 -2.60
C LYS A 152 -15.53 -22.98 -2.56
N THR A 153 -14.25 -22.61 -2.65
CA THR A 153 -13.80 -21.22 -2.68
C THR A 153 -14.40 -20.47 -3.89
N ALA A 154 -14.36 -21.08 -5.09
CA ALA A 154 -14.99 -20.48 -6.28
C ALA A 154 -16.50 -20.29 -6.07
N GLN A 155 -17.18 -21.29 -5.50
CA GLN A 155 -18.62 -21.20 -5.24
C GLN A 155 -18.97 -20.11 -4.21
N ASP A 156 -18.17 -19.97 -3.15
CA ASP A 156 -18.35 -18.93 -2.13
C ASP A 156 -18.13 -17.53 -2.74
N LEU A 157 -17.05 -17.32 -3.51
CA LEU A 157 -16.78 -16.06 -4.21
C LEU A 157 -17.89 -15.68 -5.19
N LYS A 158 -18.36 -16.64 -6.00
CA LYS A 158 -19.49 -16.42 -6.92
C LYS A 158 -20.75 -15.99 -6.20
N THR A 159 -21.02 -16.60 -5.04
CA THR A 159 -22.20 -16.28 -4.21
C THR A 159 -22.10 -14.87 -3.66
N LEU A 160 -20.95 -14.50 -3.08
CA LEU A 160 -20.72 -13.17 -2.54
C LEU A 160 -20.78 -12.08 -3.63
N ALA A 161 -20.19 -12.34 -4.79
CA ALA A 161 -20.28 -11.45 -5.95
C ALA A 161 -21.76 -11.21 -6.36
N SER A 162 -22.57 -12.27 -6.41
CA SER A 162 -23.99 -12.18 -6.75
C SER A 162 -24.80 -11.38 -5.71
N VAL A 163 -24.47 -11.53 -4.41
CA VAL A 163 -25.11 -10.75 -3.33
C VAL A 163 -24.80 -9.27 -3.48
N LEU A 164 -23.54 -8.92 -3.73
CA LEU A 164 -23.13 -7.53 -3.90
C LEU A 164 -23.71 -6.91 -5.16
N ASP A 165 -23.75 -7.63 -6.28
CA ASP A 165 -24.38 -7.18 -7.53
C ASP A 165 -25.87 -6.88 -7.31
N SER A 166 -26.60 -7.76 -6.62
CA SER A 166 -27.99 -7.50 -6.26
C SER A 166 -28.13 -6.25 -5.39
N ARG A 167 -27.29 -6.07 -4.37
CA ARG A 167 -27.36 -4.89 -3.48
C ARG A 167 -27.03 -3.60 -4.24
N ALA A 168 -26.07 -3.63 -5.15
CA ALA A 168 -25.74 -2.48 -6.00
C ALA A 168 -26.94 -2.08 -6.87
N ARG A 169 -27.62 -3.05 -7.49
CA ARG A 169 -28.86 -2.84 -8.26
C ARG A 169 -29.98 -2.27 -7.39
N ASP A 170 -30.13 -2.77 -6.17
CA ASP A 170 -31.15 -2.28 -5.23
C ASP A 170 -30.89 -0.82 -4.85
N GLN A 171 -29.63 -0.47 -4.59
CA GLN A 171 -29.22 0.91 -4.32
C GLN A 171 -29.48 1.83 -5.52
N MET A 172 -29.05 1.44 -6.72
CA MET A 172 -29.28 2.24 -7.93
C MET A 172 -30.77 2.45 -8.21
N ARG A 173 -31.61 1.43 -7.98
CA ARG A 173 -33.07 1.56 -8.08
C ARG A 173 -33.63 2.54 -7.05
N ALA A 174 -33.11 2.52 -5.81
CA ALA A 174 -33.51 3.49 -4.78
C ALA A 174 -33.09 4.93 -5.13
N GLU A 175 -31.99 5.09 -5.87
CA GLU A 175 -31.51 6.36 -6.44
C GLU A 175 -32.28 6.79 -7.71
N GLY A 176 -33.26 5.98 -8.16
CA GLY A 176 -34.14 6.30 -9.28
C GLY A 176 -33.64 5.84 -10.65
N LEU A 177 -32.54 5.07 -10.70
CA LEU A 177 -32.04 4.51 -11.96
C LEU A 177 -32.92 3.36 -12.44
N SER A 178 -33.08 3.29 -13.76
CA SER A 178 -33.69 2.13 -14.43
C SER A 178 -32.76 0.92 -14.37
N GLY A 179 -33.32 -0.26 -14.65
CA GLY A 179 -32.54 -1.50 -14.75
C GLY A 179 -31.45 -1.41 -15.83
N GLN A 180 -31.75 -0.79 -16.97
CA GLN A 180 -30.78 -0.63 -18.06
C GLN A 180 -29.63 0.33 -17.69
N GLU A 181 -29.93 1.45 -17.02
CA GLU A 181 -28.90 2.37 -16.54
C GLU A 181 -27.99 1.68 -15.51
N SER A 182 -28.59 0.89 -14.60
CA SER A 182 -27.86 0.10 -13.63
C SER A 182 -26.92 -0.91 -14.31
N ASP A 183 -27.40 -1.65 -15.31
CA ASP A 183 -26.59 -2.60 -16.09
C ASP A 183 -25.39 -1.94 -16.79
N ILE A 184 -25.60 -0.75 -17.35
CA ILE A 184 -24.55 0.02 -18.01
C ILE A 184 -23.48 0.43 -16.99
N LEU A 185 -23.87 0.92 -15.80
CA LEU A 185 -22.94 1.34 -14.77
C LEU A 185 -22.13 0.17 -14.22
N LEU A 186 -22.78 -0.95 -13.90
CA LEU A 186 -22.11 -2.17 -13.42
C LEU A 186 -21.09 -2.68 -14.44
N THR A 187 -21.48 -2.71 -15.72
CA THR A 187 -20.60 -3.16 -16.81
C THR A 187 -19.39 -2.24 -16.95
N ARG A 188 -19.60 -0.91 -17.00
CA ARG A 188 -18.51 0.06 -17.09
C ARG A 188 -17.55 -0.02 -15.91
N SER A 189 -18.08 -0.17 -14.70
CA SER A 189 -17.23 -0.32 -13.52
C SER A 189 -16.40 -1.60 -13.58
N ARG A 190 -16.98 -2.71 -14.07
CA ARG A 190 -16.26 -3.97 -14.23
C ARG A 190 -15.14 -3.86 -15.26
N GLU A 191 -15.41 -3.24 -16.40
CA GLU A 191 -14.43 -2.97 -17.45
C GLU A 191 -13.29 -2.07 -16.95
N ALA A 192 -13.62 -1.02 -16.19
CA ALA A 192 -12.62 -0.13 -15.59
C ALA A 192 -11.70 -0.87 -14.60
N MET A 193 -12.26 -1.70 -13.71
CA MET A 193 -11.46 -2.50 -12.78
C MET A 193 -10.58 -3.53 -13.49
N LEU A 194 -11.08 -4.15 -14.57
CA LEU A 194 -10.29 -5.05 -15.40
C LEU A 194 -9.12 -4.34 -16.08
N ALA A 195 -9.35 -3.13 -16.59
CA ALA A 195 -8.30 -2.32 -17.19
C ALA A 195 -7.25 -1.93 -16.14
N GLU A 196 -7.67 -1.44 -14.97
CA GLU A 196 -6.78 -1.10 -13.85
C GLU A 196 -5.96 -2.31 -13.39
N ALA A 197 -6.59 -3.47 -13.21
CA ALA A 197 -5.90 -4.69 -12.79
C ALA A 197 -4.80 -5.10 -13.79
N ARG A 198 -5.07 -4.98 -15.10
CA ARG A 198 -4.06 -5.26 -16.15
C ARG A 198 -2.93 -4.24 -16.15
N GLU A 199 -3.24 -2.96 -15.95
CA GLU A 199 -2.24 -1.91 -15.84
C GLU A 199 -1.32 -2.16 -14.64
N ARG A 200 -1.89 -2.51 -13.48
CA ARG A 200 -1.14 -2.83 -12.26
C ARG A 200 -0.27 -4.07 -12.43
N GLU A 201 -0.80 -5.14 -13.01
CA GLU A 201 -0.03 -6.34 -13.33
C GLU A 201 1.16 -6.01 -14.23
N SER A 202 0.96 -5.19 -15.26
CA SER A 202 2.04 -4.74 -16.16
C SER A 202 3.12 -3.90 -15.46
N ALA A 203 2.75 -3.22 -14.38
CA ALA A 203 3.65 -2.47 -13.51
C ALA A 203 4.30 -3.34 -12.42
N GLY A 204 4.02 -4.65 -12.37
CA GLY A 204 4.48 -5.54 -11.31
C GLY A 204 3.86 -5.26 -9.94
N GLN A 205 2.71 -4.57 -9.92
CA GLN A 205 1.99 -4.20 -8.71
C GLN A 205 0.91 -5.24 -8.40
N GLY A 206 0.79 -5.60 -7.12
CA GLY A 206 -0.31 -6.44 -6.63
C GLY A 206 -1.65 -5.68 -6.60
N SER A 207 -2.72 -6.40 -6.25
CA SER A 207 -4.05 -5.83 -6.04
C SER A 207 -4.02 -4.77 -4.91
N ASN A 208 -4.57 -3.58 -5.16
CA ASN A 208 -4.82 -2.52 -4.16
C ASN A 208 -6.14 -2.69 -3.41
N LEU A 209 -6.82 -3.80 -3.62
CA LEU A 209 -8.24 -3.88 -3.33
C LEU A 209 -8.52 -4.36 -1.89
N ASP A 210 -9.41 -3.62 -1.21
CA ASP A 210 -9.88 -3.89 0.15
C ASP A 210 -10.96 -4.98 0.17
N PHE A 211 -10.53 -6.24 0.08
CA PHE A 211 -11.42 -7.41 0.13
C PHE A 211 -12.18 -7.53 1.46
N GLU A 212 -11.59 -7.09 2.56
CA GLU A 212 -12.24 -7.11 3.88
C GLU A 212 -13.48 -6.23 3.89
N HIS A 213 -13.38 -5.04 3.30
CA HIS A 213 -14.55 -4.18 3.14
C HIS A 213 -15.62 -4.83 2.26
N CYS A 214 -15.24 -5.48 1.16
CA CYS A 214 -16.19 -6.18 0.31
C CYS A 214 -16.88 -7.34 1.02
N PHE A 215 -16.18 -8.10 1.86
CA PHE A 215 -16.80 -9.14 2.69
C PHE A 215 -17.74 -8.56 3.73
N THR A 216 -17.40 -7.41 4.32
CA THR A 216 -18.28 -6.67 5.23
C THR A 216 -19.56 -6.23 4.51
N LEU A 217 -19.44 -5.68 3.30
CA LEU A 217 -20.58 -5.29 2.47
C LEU A 217 -21.40 -6.47 1.96
N ALA A 218 -20.84 -7.68 1.89
CA ALA A 218 -21.54 -8.90 1.48
C ALA A 218 -22.19 -9.64 2.66
N ALA A 219 -21.82 -9.31 3.90
CA ALA A 219 -22.32 -9.97 5.10
C ALA A 219 -23.86 -9.93 5.17
N PRO A 220 -24.52 -10.96 5.73
CA PRO A 220 -25.95 -10.95 5.93
C PRO A 220 -26.39 -9.73 6.76
N GLU A 221 -27.45 -9.06 6.34
CA GLU A 221 -28.08 -8.04 7.18
C GLU A 221 -28.67 -8.69 8.43
N ASP A 222 -28.52 -8.06 9.60
CA ASP A 222 -29.14 -8.53 10.83
C ASP A 222 -30.66 -8.68 10.64
N LYS A 223 -31.14 -9.91 10.87
CA LYS A 223 -32.54 -10.32 10.64
C LYS A 223 -33.58 -9.52 11.46
N GLN A 224 -33.16 -8.66 12.39
CA GLN A 224 -34.07 -7.89 13.25
C GLN A 224 -34.73 -6.70 12.54
N ARG A 225 -34.19 -6.18 11.43
CA ARG A 225 -34.83 -5.05 10.70
C ARG A 225 -35.92 -5.45 9.71
N LYS A 226 -36.09 -6.74 9.39
CA LYS A 226 -37.02 -7.20 8.33
C LYS A 226 -38.45 -7.50 8.78
N TYR A 227 -38.79 -7.24 10.05
CA TYR A 227 -40.13 -7.54 10.60
C TYR A 227 -40.81 -6.37 11.32
N GLU A 228 -40.39 -5.13 11.07
CA GLU A 228 -41.19 -3.94 11.43
C GLU A 228 -42.04 -3.50 10.23
N HIS A 229 -43.10 -4.27 9.96
CA HIS A 229 -44.22 -3.85 9.12
C HIS A 229 -45.53 -4.26 9.80
#